data_AF-A0A6J6SKB6-F1
#
_entry.id   AF-A0A6J6SKB6-F1
#
_cell.length_a   1.000
_cell.length_b   1.000
_cell.length_c   1.000
_cell.angle_alpha   90.00
_cell.angle_beta   90.00
_cell.angle_gamma   90.00
#
_symmetry.space_group_name_H-M   'P 1'
#
loop_
_entity.id
_entity.type
_entity.pdbx_description
1 polymer ?
#
loop_
_entity_poly.entity_id
_entity_poly.type
_entity_poly.pdbx_seq_one_letter_code
_entity_poly.pdbx_strand_id
1 'polypeptide(L)'
;MSQPKLTPLQEAEARRQAAAATKASKPARNFSEEEKAKRKERVEKAKDALARSVGAKGDHVVVGRAALKKYLQNLNEAKQPDDAQFETLIEAPFKAPEKKRTNDRRF
;
A
#
# COMPACT_ATOMS: atom_id res chain seq x y z
N MET A 1 37.03 -9.23 12.83
CA MET A 1 36.53 -7.83 12.82
C MET A 1 35.09 -7.82 13.31
N SER A 2 34.86 -7.37 14.55
CA SER A 2 33.53 -7.23 15.15
C SER A 2 32.89 -5.95 14.60
N GLN A 3 31.77 -6.07 13.89
CA GLN A 3 30.99 -4.92 13.45
C GLN A 3 30.34 -4.28 14.68
N PRO A 4 30.48 -2.96 14.89
CA PRO A 4 29.82 -2.29 16.01
C PRO A 4 28.30 -2.38 15.83
N LYS A 5 27.59 -2.82 16.88
CA LYS A 5 26.13 -2.87 16.89
C LYS A 5 25.60 -1.44 16.79
N LEU A 6 24.97 -1.11 15.67
CA LEU A 6 24.32 0.18 15.44
C LEU A 6 23.27 0.41 16.53
N THR A 7 23.16 1.65 17.02
CA THR A 7 22.07 2.02 17.92
C THR A 7 20.73 1.90 17.17
N PRO A 8 19.59 1.69 17.86
CA PRO A 8 18.29 1.52 17.21
C PRO A 8 17.92 2.68 16.26
N LEU A 9 18.39 3.91 16.57
CA LEU A 9 18.20 5.08 15.72
C LEU A 9 19.03 5.00 14.43
N GLN A 10 20.27 4.53 14.51
CA GLN A 10 21.14 4.35 13.35
C GLN A 10 20.66 3.21 12.44
N GLU A 11 20.08 2.14 13.00
CA GLU A 11 19.41 1.10 12.19
C GLU A 11 18.20 1.65 11.43
N ALA A 12 17.40 2.51 12.07
CA ALA A 12 16.24 3.12 11.42
C ALA A 12 16.65 4.06 10.27
N GLU A 13 17.70 4.85 10.47
CA GLU A 13 18.26 5.72 9.42
C GLU A 13 18.89 4.91 8.30
N ALA A 14 19.65 3.85 8.59
CA ALA A 14 20.22 2.96 7.59
C ALA A 14 19.12 2.29 6.72
N ARG A 15 18.01 1.86 7.34
CA ARG A 15 16.85 1.34 6.60
C ARG A 15 16.19 2.40 5.72
N ARG A 16 16.06 3.63 6.21
CA ARG A 16 15.49 4.75 5.43
C ARG A 16 16.39 5.11 4.25
N GLN A 17 17.71 5.15 4.44
CA GLN A 17 18.67 5.42 3.38
C GLN A 17 18.74 4.28 2.37
N ALA A 18 18.71 3.02 2.80
CA ALA A 18 18.63 1.87 1.90
C ALA A 18 17.33 1.87 1.07
N ALA A 19 16.20 2.24 1.67
CA ALA A 19 14.93 2.41 0.97
C ALA A 19 14.95 3.59 -0.03
N ALA A 20 15.68 4.66 0.27
CA ALA A 20 15.84 5.80 -0.64
C ALA A 20 16.78 5.46 -1.81
N ALA A 21 17.90 4.78 -1.53
CA ALA A 21 18.87 4.36 -2.53
C ALA A 21 18.30 3.34 -3.52
N THR A 22 17.50 2.38 -3.03
CA THR A 22 16.78 1.42 -3.90
C THR A 22 15.72 2.08 -4.77
N LYS A 23 15.12 3.19 -4.33
CA LYS A 23 14.20 3.99 -5.16
C LYS A 23 14.94 4.82 -6.21
N ALA A 24 16.10 5.37 -5.87
CA ALA A 24 16.90 6.19 -6.78
C ALA A 24 17.61 5.38 -7.87
N SER A 25 18.02 4.14 -7.57
CA SER A 25 18.71 3.25 -8.53
C SER A 25 17.76 2.58 -9.53
N LYS A 26 16.45 2.81 -9.44
CA LYS A 26 15.47 2.15 -10.32
C LYS A 26 15.48 2.88 -11.68
N PRO A 27 15.80 2.20 -12.80
CA PRO A 27 15.78 2.83 -14.11
C PRO A 27 14.40 3.41 -14.39
N ALA A 28 14.37 4.62 -14.96
CA ALA A 28 13.14 5.28 -15.37
C ALA A 28 12.38 4.35 -16.32
N ARG A 29 11.28 3.79 -15.83
CA ARG A 29 10.52 2.79 -16.58
C ARG A 29 9.64 3.54 -17.57
N ASN A 30 9.95 3.44 -18.85
CA ASN A 30 9.13 3.98 -19.92
C ASN A 30 7.83 3.17 -19.99
N PHE A 31 6.75 3.72 -19.46
CA PHE A 31 5.43 3.12 -19.51
C PHE A 31 4.78 3.40 -20.86
N SER A 32 4.14 2.39 -21.47
CA SER A 32 3.34 2.58 -22.69
C SER A 32 2.13 3.48 -22.40
N GLU A 33 1.52 4.06 -23.44
CA GLU A 33 0.34 4.91 -23.29
C GLU A 33 -0.84 4.16 -22.64
N GLU A 34 -0.98 2.87 -22.93
CA GLU A 34 -1.99 1.99 -22.36
C GLU A 34 -1.80 1.81 -20.85
N GLU A 35 -0.56 1.64 -20.40
CA GLU A 35 -0.25 1.56 -18.97
C GLU A 35 -0.49 2.89 -18.26
N LYS A 36 -0.25 4.03 -18.93
CA LYS A 36 -0.56 5.36 -18.42
C LYS A 36 -2.07 5.58 -18.29
N ALA A 37 -2.86 5.15 -19.27
CA ALA A 37 -4.32 5.21 -19.23
C ALA A 37 -4.89 4.40 -18.06
N LYS A 38 -4.48 3.12 -17.94
CA LYS A 38 -4.89 2.26 -16.81
C LYS A 38 -4.50 2.86 -15.46
N ARG A 39 -3.34 3.50 -15.35
CA ARG A 39 -2.95 4.20 -14.10
C ARG A 39 -3.87 5.35 -13.78
N LYS A 40 -4.22 6.16 -14.78
CA LYS A 40 -5.11 7.30 -14.59
C LYS A 40 -6.48 6.83 -14.10
N GLU A 41 -7.02 5.78 -14.71
CA GLU A 41 -8.27 5.14 -14.28
C GLU A 41 -8.20 4.62 -12.84
N ARG A 42 -7.12 3.90 -12.48
CA ARG A 42 -6.93 3.42 -11.11
C ARG A 42 -6.78 4.56 -10.11
N VAL A 43 -6.09 5.64 -10.46
CA VAL A 43 -5.97 6.83 -9.60
C VAL A 43 -7.32 7.49 -9.39
N GLU A 44 -8.12 7.64 -10.45
CA GLU A 44 -9.46 8.23 -10.36
C GLU A 44 -10.39 7.37 -9.50
N LYS A 45 -10.45 6.05 -9.72
CA LYS A 45 -11.21 5.11 -8.89
C LYS A 45 -10.79 5.16 -7.41
N ALA A 46 -9.49 5.16 -7.14
CA ALA A 46 -8.99 5.21 -5.76
C ALA A 46 -9.32 6.54 -5.06
N LYS A 47 -9.26 7.66 -5.78
CA LYS A 47 -9.63 8.99 -5.25
C LYS A 47 -11.13 9.08 -4.98
N ASP A 48 -11.95 8.56 -5.88
CA ASP A 48 -13.40 8.49 -5.71
C ASP A 48 -13.79 7.60 -4.52
N ALA A 49 -13.17 6.42 -4.37
CA ALA A 49 -13.35 5.57 -3.19
C ALA A 49 -12.91 6.27 -1.89
N LEU A 50 -11.81 7.02 -1.93
CA LEU A 50 -11.36 7.84 -0.80
C LEU A 50 -12.35 8.95 -0.45
N ALA A 51 -12.99 9.57 -1.44
CA ALA A 51 -14.02 10.59 -1.23
C ALA A 51 -15.31 9.99 -0.63
N ARG A 52 -15.78 8.86 -1.18
CA ARG A 52 -16.97 8.13 -0.67
C ARG A 52 -16.76 7.61 0.75
N SER A 53 -15.54 7.18 1.09
CA SER A 53 -15.22 6.68 2.43
C SER A 53 -15.10 7.78 3.50
N VAL A 54 -15.15 9.08 3.15
CA VAL A 54 -15.17 10.18 4.13
C VAL A 54 -16.43 10.13 5.01
N GLY A 55 -17.56 9.71 4.45
CA GLY A 55 -18.82 9.55 5.20
C GLY A 55 -18.94 8.21 5.94
N ALA A 56 -18.08 7.25 5.65
CA ALA A 56 -18.11 5.92 6.26
C ALA A 56 -17.44 5.92 7.64
N LYS A 57 -18.02 5.19 8.59
CA LYS A 57 -17.55 5.11 9.98
C LYS A 57 -17.12 3.68 10.33
N GLY A 58 -16.03 3.55 11.09
CA GLY A 58 -15.53 2.28 11.62
C GLY A 58 -14.02 2.11 11.45
N ASP A 59 -13.40 1.31 12.32
CA ASP A 59 -11.94 1.10 12.33
C ASP A 59 -11.44 0.50 11.00
N HIS A 60 -12.25 -0.36 10.39
CA HIS A 60 -11.97 -0.94 9.08
C HIS A 60 -11.91 0.11 7.95
N VAL A 61 -12.69 1.19 8.07
CA VAL A 61 -12.66 2.30 7.11
C VAL A 61 -11.31 3.01 7.18
N VAL A 62 -10.78 3.24 8.39
CA VAL A 62 -9.47 3.86 8.60
C VAL A 62 -8.36 3.00 8.01
N VAL A 63 -8.40 1.69 8.26
CA VAL A 63 -7.43 0.73 7.73
C VAL A 63 -7.52 0.63 6.20
N GLY A 64 -8.74 0.55 5.64
CA GLY A 64 -8.98 0.52 4.19
C GLY A 64 -8.47 1.79 3.50
N ARG A 65 -8.73 2.97 4.09
CA ARG A 65 -8.21 4.25 3.58
C ARG A 65 -6.69 4.32 3.63
N ALA A 66 -6.06 3.80 4.68
CA ALA A 66 -4.60 3.73 4.78
C ALA A 66 -4.00 2.81 3.69
N ALA A 67 -4.65 1.68 3.40
CA ALA A 67 -4.23 0.75 2.36
C ALA A 67 -4.39 1.36 0.95
N LEU A 68 -5.50 2.04 0.66
CA LEU A 68 -5.73 2.81 -0.58
C LEU A 68 -4.68 3.93 -0.77
N LYS A 69 -4.36 4.67 0.29
CA LYS A 69 -3.31 5.70 0.22
C LYS A 69 -1.93 5.09 -0.05
N LYS A 70 -1.61 3.96 0.59
CA LYS A 70 -0.35 3.24 0.36
C LYS A 70 -0.26 2.70 -1.07
N TYR A 71 -1.37 2.23 -1.63
CA TYR A 71 -1.46 1.84 -3.04
C TYR A 71 -1.10 3.01 -3.96
N LEU A 72 -1.69 4.19 -3.74
CA LEU A 72 -1.40 5.39 -4.53
C LEU A 72 0.05 5.86 -4.38
N GLN A 73 0.64 5.77 -3.18
CA GLN A 73 2.05 6.12 -2.95
C GLN A 73 3.02 5.19 -3.67
N ASN A 74 2.66 3.91 -3.73
CA ASN A 74 3.47 2.90 -4.40
C ASN A 74 3.13 2.77 -5.87
N LEU A 75 2.13 3.49 -6.38
CA LEU A 75 1.79 3.51 -7.79
C LEU A 75 3.06 3.86 -8.56
N ASN A 76 3.41 3.05 -9.57
CA ASN A 76 4.67 3.05 -10.32
C ASN A 76 5.79 2.12 -9.80
N GLU A 77 5.64 1.47 -8.64
CA GLU A 77 6.59 0.42 -8.23
C GLU A 77 6.38 -0.88 -9.00
N ALA A 78 7.47 -1.60 -9.28
CA ALA A 78 7.47 -2.84 -10.08
C ALA A 78 6.57 -3.97 -9.54
N LYS A 79 6.19 -3.91 -8.25
CA LYS A 79 5.32 -4.90 -7.60
C LYS A 79 3.96 -4.25 -7.27
N GLN A 80 3.28 -3.74 -8.29
CA GLN A 80 1.90 -3.27 -8.13
C GLN A 80 0.99 -4.44 -7.71
N PRO A 81 0.02 -4.18 -6.81
CA PRO A 81 -1.09 -5.09 -6.61
C PRO A 81 -1.83 -5.31 -7.93
N ASP A 82 -2.19 -6.56 -8.17
CA ASP A 82 -2.98 -6.95 -9.35
C ASP A 82 -4.36 -6.28 -9.34
N ASP A 83 -5.04 -6.23 -10.49
CA ASP A 83 -6.34 -5.55 -10.62
C ASP A 83 -7.38 -6.09 -9.61
N ALA A 84 -7.37 -7.40 -9.34
CA ALA A 84 -8.21 -8.01 -8.31
C ALA A 84 -7.90 -7.50 -6.89
N GLN A 85 -6.62 -7.26 -6.59
CA GLN A 85 -6.21 -6.71 -5.30
C GLN A 85 -6.58 -5.24 -5.18
N PHE A 86 -6.54 -4.49 -6.29
CA PHE A 86 -6.96 -3.10 -6.33
C PHE A 86 -8.46 -2.94 -6.08
N GLU A 87 -9.31 -3.77 -6.70
CA GLU A 87 -10.75 -3.76 -6.44
C GLU A 87 -11.04 -4.14 -4.97
N THR A 88 -10.32 -5.11 -4.41
CA THR A 88 -10.40 -5.44 -2.97
C THR A 88 -10.04 -4.25 -2.07
N LEU A 89 -9.04 -3.45 -2.47
CA LEU A 89 -8.63 -2.25 -1.74
C LEU A 89 -9.67 -1.13 -1.82
N ILE A 90 -10.37 -0.99 -2.96
CA ILE A 90 -11.48 -0.05 -3.12
C ILE A 90 -12.66 -0.44 -2.24
N GLU A 91 -12.96 -1.73 -2.12
CA GLU A 91 -14.06 -2.24 -1.31
C GLU A 91 -13.76 -2.29 0.19
N ALA A 92 -12.49 -2.39 0.58
CA ALA A 92 -12.08 -2.55 1.98
C ALA A 92 -12.63 -1.49 2.96
N PRO A 93 -12.75 -0.19 2.61
CA PRO A 93 -13.39 0.80 3.47
C PRO A 93 -14.91 0.64 3.62
N PHE A 94 -15.57 -0.16 2.77
CA PHE A 94 -17.02 -0.33 2.75
C PHE A 94 -17.46 -1.72 3.19
N LYS A 95 -16.58 -2.73 3.05
CA LYS A 95 -16.81 -4.09 3.49
C LYS A 95 -16.19 -4.29 4.87
N ALA A 96 -17.04 -4.50 5.87
CA ALA A 96 -16.56 -4.87 7.20
C ALA A 96 -15.69 -6.14 7.08
N PRO A 97 -14.49 -6.17 7.70
CA PRO A 97 -13.62 -7.32 7.62
C PRO A 97 -14.38 -8.53 8.16
N GLU A 98 -14.43 -9.60 7.36
CA GLU A 98 -14.98 -10.87 7.83
C GLU A 98 -14.24 -11.22 9.12
N LYS A 99 -14.99 -11.24 10.24
CA LYS A 99 -14.45 -11.64 11.53
C LYS A 99 -13.80 -13.00 11.32
N LYS A 100 -12.47 -13.06 11.34
CA LYS A 100 -11.79 -14.35 11.34
C LYS A 100 -12.35 -15.09 12.54
N ARG A 101 -13.08 -16.18 12.31
CA ARG A 101 -13.37 -17.16 13.37
C ARG A 101 -12.01 -17.55 13.92
N THR A 102 -11.68 -17.04 15.10
CA THR A 102 -10.60 -17.59 15.92
C THR A 102 -10.98 -19.04 16.15
N ASN A 103 -10.35 -19.94 15.41
CA ASN A 103 -10.38 -21.36 15.74
C ASN A 103 -9.50 -21.50 16.98
N ASP A 104 -10.11 -21.25 18.13
CA ASP A 104 -9.55 -21.53 19.46
C ASP A 104 -9.51 -23.05 19.61
N ARG A 105 -8.60 -23.69 18.87
CA ARG A 105 -8.23 -25.09 19.07
C ARG A 105 -7.22 -25.11 20.22
N ARG A 106 -7.75 -24.93 21.43
CA ARG A 106 -7.12 -25.29 22.70
C ARG A 106 -8.14 -26.06 23.53
N PHE A 107 -8.24 -27.34 23.20
CA PHE A 107 -8.60 -28.41 24.13
C PHE A 107 -7.50 -29.46 24.03
#